data_AF-A0A926FGF0-F1
#
_entry.id   AF-A0A926FGF0-F1
#
_cell.length_a   1.000
_cell.length_b   1.000
_cell.length_c   1.000
_cell.angle_alpha   90.00
_cell.angle_beta   90.00
_cell.angle_gamma   90.00
#
_symmetry.space_group_name_H-M   'P 1'
#
loop_
_entity.id
_entity.type
_entity.pdbx_description
1 polymer ?
#
loop_
_entity_poly.entity_id
_entity_poly.type
_entity_poly.pdbx_seq_one_letter_code
_entity_poly.pdbx_strand_id
1 'polypeptide(L)' 'QARIWEDSFDLSTNIIDVYINALRKKLDPASRDRIIQTVRGVGYRVREPQEDS' A
#
# COMPACT_ATOMS: atom_id res chain seq x y z
N GLN A 1 -0.64 28.52 5.66
CA GLN A 1 -0.36 27.07 5.57
C GLN A 1 -1.45 26.35 6.33
N ALA A 2 -2.26 25.51 5.67
CA ALA A 2 -3.29 24.69 6.32
C ALA A 2 -3.28 23.28 5.68
N ARG A 3 -3.23 22.29 6.57
CA ARG A 3 -2.87 20.89 6.37
C ARG A 3 -4.07 20.14 5.74
N ILE A 4 -4.01 19.86 4.43
CA ILE A 4 -5.08 19.19 3.64
C ILE A 4 -5.14 17.67 3.92
N TRP A 5 -4.89 17.24 5.14
CA TRP A 5 -4.61 15.82 5.46
C TRP A 5 -5.53 15.22 6.52
N GLU A 6 -6.51 15.96 7.03
CA GLU A 6 -7.38 15.43 8.10
C GLU A 6 -8.76 14.96 7.58
N ASP A 7 -9.26 15.52 6.48
CA ASP A 7 -10.65 15.27 6.02
C ASP A 7 -10.75 14.46 4.72
N SER A 8 -9.66 14.32 3.96
CA SER A 8 -9.63 13.59 2.69
C SER A 8 -9.40 12.08 2.84
N PHE A 9 -9.31 11.56 4.06
CA PHE A 9 -8.87 10.19 4.33
C PHE A 9 -9.88 9.15 3.81
N ASP A 10 -11.18 9.39 3.97
CA ASP A 10 -12.24 8.46 3.54
C ASP A 10 -12.44 8.42 2.01
N LEU A 11 -12.37 9.56 1.33
CA LEU A 11 -12.47 9.62 -0.13
C LEU A 11 -11.21 9.11 -0.84
N SER A 12 -10.03 9.32 -0.25
CA SER A 12 -8.76 8.86 -0.83
C SER A 12 -8.47 7.39 -0.58
N THR A 13 -9.02 6.77 0.48
CA THR A 13 -8.75 5.35 0.78
C THR A 13 -9.15 4.43 -0.37
N ASN A 14 -10.30 4.67 -1.01
CA ASN A 14 -10.74 3.88 -2.16
C ASN A 14 -9.76 3.93 -3.33
N ILE A 15 -9.21 5.12 -3.64
CA ILE A 15 -8.26 5.24 -4.75
C ILE A 15 -6.87 4.69 -4.36
N ILE A 16 -6.46 4.87 -3.10
CA ILE A 16 -5.23 4.30 -2.56
C ILE A 16 -5.26 2.77 -2.67
N ASP A 17 -6.37 2.12 -2.32
CA ASP A 17 -6.54 0.67 -2.46
C ASP A 17 -6.36 0.19 -3.91
N VAL A 18 -6.92 0.92 -4.89
CA VAL A 18 -6.75 0.59 -6.31
C VAL A 18 -5.28 0.71 -6.73
N TYR A 19 -4.61 1.80 -6.34
CA TYR A 19 -3.18 1.98 -6.63
C TYR A 19 -2.32 0.92 -5.96
N ILE A 20 -2.58 0.61 -4.69
CA ILE A 20 -1.88 -0.46 -3.95
C ILE A 20 -2.11 -1.82 -4.61
N ASN A 21 -3.33 -2.11 -5.08
CA ASN A 21 -3.64 -3.35 -5.80
C ASN A 21 -2.89 -3.43 -7.14
N ALA A 22 -2.86 -2.34 -7.89
CA ALA A 22 -2.10 -2.24 -9.15
C ALA A 22 -0.59 -2.40 -8.92
N LEU A 23 -0.04 -1.79 -7.87
CA LEU A 23 1.36 -1.92 -7.48
C LEU A 23 1.69 -3.34 -7.04
N ARG A 24 0.84 -3.99 -6.24
CA ARG A 24 0.99 -5.40 -5.85
C ARG A 24 1.07 -6.31 -7.07
N LYS A 25 0.19 -6.12 -8.06
CA LYS A 25 0.23 -6.90 -9.31
C LYS A 25 1.50 -6.68 -10.12
N LYS A 26 2.07 -5.48 -10.09
CA LYS A 26 3.32 -5.16 -10.81
C LYS A 26 4.57 -5.66 -10.10
N LEU A 27 4.61 -5.52 -8.77
CA LEU A 27 5.80 -5.81 -7.96
C LEU A 27 5.85 -7.26 -7.51
N ASP A 28 4.70 -7.89 -7.27
CA ASP A 28 4.61 -9.24 -6.73
C ASP A 28 3.44 -10.02 -7.36
N PRO A 29 3.51 -10.32 -8.68
CA PRO A 29 2.43 -10.99 -9.41
C PRO A 29 2.11 -12.39 -8.87
N ALA A 30 3.08 -13.05 -8.24
CA ALA A 30 2.91 -14.37 -7.61
C ALA A 30 2.58 -14.29 -6.11
N SER A 31 2.43 -13.08 -5.55
CA SER A 31 2.26 -12.83 -4.12
C SER A 31 3.33 -13.53 -3.23
N ARG A 32 4.53 -13.77 -3.78
CA ARG A 32 5.59 -14.56 -3.14
C ARG A 32 6.27 -13.80 -2.04
N ASP A 33 6.54 -12.51 -2.27
CA ASP A 33 7.36 -11.71 -1.37
C ASP A 33 6.56 -10.80 -0.45
N ARG A 34 5.25 -10.63 -0.72
CA ARG A 34 4.35 -9.78 0.06
C ARG A 34 4.95 -8.39 0.32
N ILE A 35 5.56 -7.82 -0.71
CA ILE A 35 6.27 -6.53 -0.72
C ILE A 35 5.42 -5.41 -0.07
N ILE A 36 4.11 -5.40 -0.33
CA ILE A 36 3.18 -4.42 0.25
C ILE A 36 2.25 -5.08 1.27
N GLN A 37 2.43 -4.74 2.55
CA GLN A 37 1.65 -5.23 3.68
C GLN A 37 0.60 -4.21 4.14
N THR A 38 -0.62 -4.66 4.39
CA THR A 38 -1.68 -3.83 5.00
C THR A 38 -1.60 -3.95 6.52
N VAL A 39 -1.41 -2.82 7.20
CA VAL A 39 -1.43 -2.71 8.67
C VAL A 39 -2.74 -2.02 9.07
N ARG A 40 -3.69 -2.81 9.59
CA ARG A 40 -5.00 -2.29 10.02
C ARG A 40 -4.85 -1.18 11.06
N GLY A 41 -5.58 -0.09 10.87
CA GLY A 41 -5.54 1.08 11.76
C GLY A 41 -4.31 1.97 11.59
N VAL A 42 -3.41 1.67 10.66
CA VAL A 42 -2.18 2.46 10.40
C VAL A 42 -2.01 2.81 8.92
N GLY A 43 -2.23 1.85 8.01
CA GLY A 43 -2.08 2.05 6.57
C GLY A 43 -1.30 0.92 5.88
N TYR A 44 -0.40 1.26 4.96
CA TYR A 44 0.37 0.31 4.16
C TYR A 44 1.87 0.40 4.49
N ARG A 45 2.55 -0.75 4.52
CA ARG A 45 4.01 -0.86 4.70
C ARG A 45 4.61 -1.53 3.47
N VAL A 46 5.69 -0.95 2.95
CA VAL A 46 6.50 -1.56 1.89
C VAL A 46 7.72 -2.19 2.54
N ARG A 47 8.07 -3.41 2.13
CA ARG A 47 9.31 -4.10 2.50
C ARG A 47 10.04 -4.52 1.24
N GLU A 48 11.36 -4.62 1.33
CA GLU A 48 12.16 -5.17 0.24
C GLU A 48 11.85 -6.65 0.06
N PRO A 49 11.83 -7.15 -1.19
CA PRO A 49 11.68 -8.55 -1.44
C PRO A 49 12.88 -9.29 -0.83
N GLN A 50 12.61 -10.23 0.07
CA GLN A 50 13.62 -11.04 0.70
C GLN A 50 14.03 -12.11 -0.33
N GLU A 51 15.09 -11.84 -1.08
CA GLU A 51 15.72 -12.85 -1.93
C GLU A 51 16.34 -13.92 -1.02
N ASP A 52 15.53 -14.93 -0.66
CA ASP A 52 15.94 -16.13 0.06
C ASP A 52 17.09 -16.77 -0.75
N SER A 53 18.32 -16.47 -0.31
CA SER A 53 19.57 -17.02 -0.83
C SER A 53 19.86 -18.39 -0.24
#